data_AF-A0A949RDL2-F1
#
_entry.id   AF-A0A949RDL2-F1
#
_cell.length_a   1.000
_cell.length_b   1.000
_cell.length_c   1.000
_cell.angle_alpha   90.00
_cell.angle_beta   90.00
_cell.angle_gamma   90.00
#
_symmetry.space_group_name_H-M   'P 1'
#
loop_
_entity.id
_entity.type
_entity.pdbx_description
1 polymer ?
#
loop_
_entity_poly.entity_id
_entity_poly.type
_entity_poly.pdbx_seq_one_letter_code
_entity_poly.pdbx_strand_id
1 'polypeptide(L)'
;MEQQLTPTESLRLIETMIGQAKQSFSRISFFFLLWGFLLIAAMLATYLLRDLGPAMAQGLPWGIAGLAGGLISAVRGASLGRKEVVSNPMDGIVGAVWAAFVITLLLTIVGGATKGMDPGPGITILTGLPTFLTGRIMRFRPLVLGGVLFWAIGTAMFFVQDRAVLCVLYCCAMLFGYIVPGAMLKRQEDGLRPA
;
A
#
# COMPACT_ATOMS: atom_id res chain seq x y z
N MET A 1 -22.28 37.06 -13.98
CA MET A 1 -21.58 37.34 -15.26
C MET A 1 -20.53 36.26 -15.42
N GLU A 2 -20.70 35.37 -16.40
CA GLU A 2 -19.68 34.38 -16.74
C GLU A 2 -18.52 35.10 -17.44
N GLN A 3 -17.31 35.01 -16.88
CA GLN A 3 -16.10 35.57 -17.50
C GLN A 3 -15.78 34.74 -18.76
N GLN A 4 -15.88 35.34 -19.94
CA GLN A 4 -15.45 34.69 -21.18
C GLN A 4 -13.92 34.63 -21.18
N LEU A 5 -13.38 33.42 -21.05
CA LEU A 5 -11.93 33.18 -21.10
C LEU A 5 -11.41 33.53 -22.49
N THR A 6 -10.28 34.22 -22.55
CA THR A 6 -9.57 34.42 -23.81
C THR A 6 -9.08 33.08 -24.38
N PRO A 7 -8.82 32.97 -25.70
CA PRO A 7 -8.30 31.74 -26.31
C PRO A 7 -7.01 31.25 -25.64
N THR A 8 -6.13 32.18 -25.24
CA THR A 8 -4.87 31.88 -24.54
C THR A 8 -5.11 31.35 -23.13
N GLU A 9 -6.06 31.93 -22.38
CA GLU A 9 -6.43 31.43 -21.05
C GLU A 9 -7.11 30.07 -21.11
N SER A 10 -7.93 29.81 -22.14
CA SER A 10 -8.56 28.52 -22.38
C SER A 10 -7.53 27.43 -22.69
N LEU A 11 -6.54 27.72 -23.56
CA LEU A 11 -5.43 26.82 -23.83
C LEU A 11 -4.59 26.55 -22.58
N ARG A 12 -4.29 27.59 -21.80
CA ARG A 12 -3.54 27.45 -20.55
C ARG A 12 -4.32 26.67 -19.49
N LEU A 13 -5.64 26.83 -19.42
CA LEU A 13 -6.51 26.04 -18.56
C LEU A 13 -6.52 24.57 -18.99
N ILE A 14 -6.65 24.29 -20.28
CA ILE A 14 -6.57 22.92 -20.82
C ILE A 14 -5.21 22.30 -20.51
N GLU A 15 -4.11 23.02 -20.72
CA GLU A 15 -2.76 22.56 -20.39
C GLU A 15 -2.59 22.32 -18.89
N THR A 16 -3.12 23.20 -18.05
CA THR A 16 -3.13 23.04 -16.58
C THR A 16 -3.97 21.84 -16.17
N MET A 17 -5.14 21.63 -16.78
CA MET A 17 -6.01 20.48 -16.51
C MET A 17 -5.41 19.16 -17.01
N ILE A 18 -4.77 19.14 -18.17
CA ILE A 18 -4.02 17.98 -18.69
C ILE A 18 -2.80 17.70 -17.80
N GLY A 19 -2.11 18.74 -17.34
CA GLY A 19 -0.98 18.64 -16.41
C GLY A 19 -1.40 18.09 -15.05
N GLN A 20 -2.46 18.64 -14.45
CA GLN A 20 -3.03 18.16 -13.18
C GLN A 20 -3.58 16.73 -13.29
N ALA A 21 -4.25 16.38 -14.39
CA ALA A 21 -4.71 15.02 -14.66
C ALA A 21 -3.56 14.01 -14.79
N LYS A 22 -2.37 14.44 -15.24
CA LYS A 22 -1.15 13.63 -15.21
C LYS A 22 -0.48 13.57 -13.83
N GLN A 23 -0.71 14.55 -12.96
CA GLN A 23 0.06 14.77 -11.73
C GLN A 23 -0.65 14.31 -10.45
N SER A 24 -1.87 13.78 -10.53
CA SER A 24 -2.74 13.52 -9.37
C SER A 24 -2.36 12.32 -8.49
N PHE A 25 -1.25 11.65 -8.76
CA PHE A 25 -0.82 10.46 -8.01
C PHE A 25 0.54 10.62 -7.35
N SER A 26 1.08 11.83 -7.38
CA SER A 26 2.35 12.18 -6.75
C SER A 26 2.28 11.93 -5.24
N ARG A 27 2.91 10.83 -4.80
CA ARG A 27 3.44 10.51 -3.46
C ARG A 27 2.89 9.24 -2.84
N ILE A 28 1.94 8.54 -3.48
CA ILE A 28 1.45 7.26 -2.94
C ILE A 28 2.52 6.16 -3.03
N SER A 29 3.50 6.31 -3.94
CA SER A 29 4.66 5.42 -4.05
C SER A 29 5.42 5.24 -2.74
N PHE A 30 5.50 6.30 -1.93
CA PHE A 30 6.19 6.27 -0.65
C PHE A 30 5.58 5.26 0.32
N PHE A 31 4.24 5.20 0.41
CA PHE A 31 3.57 4.28 1.32
C PHE A 31 3.80 2.83 0.90
N PHE A 32 3.69 2.50 -0.40
CA PHE A 32 3.97 1.16 -0.89
C PHE A 32 5.42 0.72 -0.63
N LEU A 33 6.39 1.61 -0.86
CA LEU A 33 7.80 1.33 -0.57
C LEU A 33 8.04 1.15 0.94
N LEU A 34 7.54 2.06 1.77
CA LEU A 34 7.66 2.00 3.22
C LEU A 34 7.13 0.68 3.77
N TRP A 35 5.87 0.35 3.45
CA TRP A 35 5.22 -0.87 3.94
C TRP A 35 5.86 -2.12 3.34
N GLY A 36 6.31 -2.10 2.08
CA GLY A 36 7.01 -3.22 1.48
C GLY A 36 8.30 -3.60 2.23
N PHE A 37 9.19 -2.64 2.48
CA PHE A 37 10.43 -2.91 3.22
C PHE A 37 10.16 -3.29 4.68
N LEU A 38 9.25 -2.56 5.33
CA LEU A 38 8.95 -2.77 6.74
C LEU A 38 8.35 -4.15 7.01
N LEU A 39 7.43 -4.60 6.15
CA LEU A 39 6.76 -5.91 6.32
C LEU A 39 7.68 -7.08 5.93
N ILE A 40 8.59 -6.90 4.97
CA ILE A 40 9.65 -7.90 4.71
C ILE A 40 10.55 -8.04 5.93
N ALA A 41 11.00 -6.92 6.52
CA ALA A 41 11.84 -6.95 7.71
C ALA A 41 11.11 -7.62 8.90
N ALA A 42 9.82 -7.32 9.08
CA ALA A 42 9.00 -7.96 10.11
C ALA A 42 8.91 -9.49 9.90
N MET A 43 8.63 -9.93 8.67
CA MET A 43 8.53 -11.36 8.35
C MET A 43 9.85 -12.10 8.53
N LEU A 44 10.97 -11.49 8.14
CA LEU A 44 12.31 -12.05 8.36
C LEU A 44 12.62 -12.15 9.85
N ALA A 45 12.33 -11.11 10.63
CA ALA A 45 12.50 -11.14 12.07
C ALA A 45 11.63 -12.24 12.71
N THR A 46 10.37 -12.39 12.28
CA THR A 46 9.49 -13.48 12.73
C THR A 46 10.06 -14.86 12.43
N TYR A 47 10.67 -15.02 11.25
CA TYR A 47 11.31 -16.28 10.89
C TYR A 47 12.58 -16.55 11.72
N LEU A 48 13.41 -15.55 11.98
CA LEU A 48 14.63 -15.69 12.78
C LEU A 48 14.35 -15.92 14.27
N LEU A 49 13.29 -15.31 14.80
CA LEU A 49 12.88 -15.40 16.20
C LEU A 49 11.96 -16.61 16.49
N ARG A 50 11.76 -17.50 15.51
CA ARG A 50 10.77 -18.60 15.56
C ARG A 50 10.91 -19.56 16.74
N ASP A 51 12.09 -19.63 17.35
CA ASP A 51 12.43 -20.55 18.44
C ASP A 51 12.27 -19.90 19.84
N LEU A 52 12.06 -18.58 19.94
CA LEU A 52 11.97 -17.81 21.19
C LEU A 52 10.53 -17.68 21.75
N GLY A 53 9.58 -18.43 21.19
CA GLY A 53 8.16 -18.43 21.59
C GLY A 53 7.27 -17.46 20.80
N PRO A 54 5.93 -17.66 20.81
CA PRO A 54 5.01 -16.99 19.88
C PRO A 54 4.92 -15.47 20.10
N ALA A 55 5.03 -14.99 21.34
CA ALA A 55 5.00 -13.56 21.65
C ALA A 55 6.21 -12.82 21.04
N MET A 56 7.38 -13.43 21.07
CA MET A 56 8.63 -12.85 20.54
C MET A 56 8.78 -13.10 19.03
N ALA A 57 8.32 -14.25 18.53
CA ALA A 57 8.38 -14.59 17.12
C ALA A 57 7.34 -13.81 16.29
N GLN A 58 6.08 -13.80 16.69
CA GLN A 58 4.98 -13.23 15.90
C GLN A 58 4.46 -11.92 16.48
N GLY A 59 4.40 -11.75 17.80
CA GLY A 59 3.87 -10.52 18.40
C GLY A 59 4.77 -9.32 18.18
N LEU A 60 6.03 -9.44 18.57
CA LEU A 60 6.97 -8.32 18.64
C LEU A 60 7.32 -7.72 17.26
N PRO A 61 7.72 -8.49 16.24
CA PRO A 61 8.11 -7.91 14.94
C PRO A 61 6.96 -7.18 14.25
N TRP A 62 5.76 -7.76 14.29
CA TRP A 62 4.57 -7.19 13.67
C TRP A 62 4.02 -5.99 14.45
N GLY A 63 4.10 -6.01 15.78
CA GLY A 63 3.74 -4.86 16.62
C GLY A 63 4.66 -3.66 16.36
N ILE A 64 5.97 -3.88 16.30
CA ILE A 64 6.95 -2.82 15.97
C ILE A 64 6.71 -2.29 14.56
N ALA A 65 6.53 -3.18 13.58
CA ALA A 65 6.25 -2.78 12.20
C ALA A 65 4.93 -1.99 12.08
N GLY A 66 3.85 -2.44 12.74
CA GLY A 66 2.57 -1.74 12.73
C GLY A 66 2.65 -0.34 13.33
N LEU A 67 3.29 -0.22 14.50
CA LEU A 67 3.46 1.08 15.19
C LEU A 67 4.36 2.03 14.40
N ALA A 68 5.52 1.56 13.93
CA ALA A 68 6.45 2.36 13.15
C ALA A 68 5.84 2.78 11.82
N GLY A 69 5.24 1.83 11.08
CA GLY A 69 4.59 2.08 9.80
C GLY A 69 3.40 3.03 9.93
N GLY A 70 2.58 2.84 10.95
CA GLY A 70 1.45 3.72 11.28
C GLY A 70 1.89 5.14 11.62
N LEU A 71 2.87 5.31 12.51
CA LEU A 71 3.37 6.63 12.91
C LEU A 71 4.01 7.38 11.74
N ILE A 72 4.88 6.72 10.98
CA ILE A 72 5.54 7.33 9.80
C ILE A 72 4.48 7.70 8.75
N SER A 73 3.50 6.82 8.51
CA SER A 73 2.42 7.09 7.55
C SER A 73 1.53 8.25 8.00
N ALA A 74 1.22 8.35 9.29
CA ALA A 74 0.39 9.43 9.84
C ALA A 74 1.09 10.80 9.74
N VAL A 75 2.36 10.89 10.15
CA VAL A 75 3.15 12.13 10.08
C VAL A 75 3.29 12.59 8.61
N ARG A 76 3.67 11.66 7.73
CA ARG A 76 3.83 11.96 6.31
C ARG A 76 2.50 12.32 5.67
N GLY A 77 1.44 11.55 5.91
CA GLY A 77 0.09 11.81 5.41
C GLY A 77 -0.44 13.18 5.82
N ALA A 78 -0.28 13.56 7.09
CA ALA A 78 -0.66 14.88 7.59
C ALA A 78 0.14 16.02 6.92
N SER A 79 1.43 15.79 6.65
CA SER A 79 2.27 16.77 5.92
C SER A 79 1.84 16.94 4.45
N LEU A 80 1.30 15.89 3.84
CA LEU A 80 0.87 15.88 2.45
C LEU A 80 -0.50 16.55 2.28
N GLY A 81 -1.46 16.23 3.15
CA GLY A 81 -2.79 16.85 3.13
C GLY A 81 -2.76 18.36 3.37
N ARG A 82 -1.74 18.89 4.06
CA ARG A 82 -1.53 20.34 4.24
C ARG A 82 -1.02 21.06 2.99
N LYS A 83 -0.46 20.34 2.01
CA LYS A 83 0.17 20.92 0.80
C LYS A 83 -0.71 20.80 -0.45
N GLU A 84 -1.82 20.08 -0.38
CA GLU A 84 -2.74 19.91 -1.51
C GLU A 84 -3.80 21.02 -1.49
N VAL A 85 -3.71 21.93 -2.46
CA VAL A 85 -4.63 23.07 -2.64
C VAL A 85 -5.93 22.67 -3.36
N VAL A 86 -5.96 21.47 -3.97
CA VAL A 86 -7.12 20.95 -4.70
C VAL A 86 -7.31 19.48 -4.35
N SER A 87 -8.43 19.14 -3.70
CA SER A 87 -8.79 17.77 -3.36
C SER A 87 -9.21 17.02 -4.64
N ASN A 88 -8.40 16.07 -5.08
CA ASN A 88 -8.79 15.18 -6.17
C ASN A 88 -9.85 14.20 -5.64
N PRO A 89 -11.04 14.11 -6.26
CA PRO A 89 -12.07 13.16 -5.84
C PRO A 89 -11.58 11.70 -5.77
N MET A 90 -10.60 11.33 -6.59
CA MET A 90 -10.03 9.98 -6.61
C MET A 90 -9.24 9.65 -5.33
N ASP A 91 -8.63 10.64 -4.68
CA ASP A 91 -7.86 10.43 -3.45
C ASP A 91 -8.79 10.12 -2.26
N GLY A 92 -9.99 10.70 -2.24
CA GLY A 92 -11.03 10.36 -1.27
C GLY A 92 -11.47 8.90 -1.38
N ILE A 93 -11.62 8.38 -2.61
CA ILE A 93 -11.98 6.97 -2.85
C ILE A 93 -10.85 6.04 -2.40
N VAL A 94 -9.59 6.35 -2.75
CA VAL A 94 -8.43 5.56 -2.30
C VAL A 94 -8.35 5.55 -0.78
N GLY A 95 -8.50 6.72 -0.14
CA GLY A 95 -8.53 6.82 1.32
C GLY A 95 -9.61 5.97 1.96
N ALA A 96 -10.84 5.98 1.42
CA ALA A 96 -11.94 5.15 1.90
C ALA A 96 -11.66 3.64 1.75
N VAL A 97 -11.07 3.23 0.62
CA VAL A 97 -10.64 1.83 0.40
C VAL A 97 -9.61 1.40 1.44
N TRP A 98 -8.61 2.23 1.72
CA TRP A 98 -7.58 1.93 2.74
C TRP A 98 -8.13 1.97 4.16
N ALA A 99 -9.08 2.86 4.47
CA ALA A 99 -9.77 2.88 5.76
C ALA A 99 -10.57 1.58 5.98
N ALA A 100 -11.33 1.14 4.97
CA ALA A 100 -12.04 -0.13 5.01
C ALA A 100 -11.08 -1.33 5.18
N PHE A 101 -9.93 -1.30 4.48
CA PHE A 101 -8.87 -2.29 4.66
C PHE A 101 -8.33 -2.31 6.09
N VAL A 102 -8.03 -1.16 6.70
CA VAL A 102 -7.50 -1.11 8.08
C VAL A 102 -8.53 -1.63 9.08
N ILE A 103 -9.82 -1.28 8.93
CA ILE A 103 -10.88 -1.78 9.80
C ILE A 103 -10.97 -3.30 9.70
N THR A 104 -11.02 -3.84 8.47
CA THR A 104 -11.10 -5.29 8.23
C THR A 104 -9.84 -6.03 8.68
N LEU A 105 -8.66 -5.42 8.55
CA LEU A 105 -7.39 -5.92 9.04
C LEU A 105 -7.43 -6.10 10.56
N LEU A 106 -7.85 -5.07 11.31
CA LEU A 106 -7.95 -5.12 12.76
C LEU A 106 -8.95 -6.19 13.23
N LEU A 107 -10.11 -6.27 12.59
CA LEU A 107 -11.11 -7.30 12.89
C LEU A 107 -10.57 -8.71 12.64
N THR A 108 -9.80 -8.90 11.55
CA THR A 108 -9.18 -10.19 11.22
C THR A 108 -8.11 -10.58 12.23
N ILE A 109 -7.28 -9.63 12.70
CA ILE A 109 -6.28 -9.88 13.74
C ILE A 109 -6.96 -10.29 15.05
N VAL A 110 -7.97 -9.55 15.50
CA VAL A 110 -8.71 -9.86 16.74
C VAL A 110 -9.42 -11.21 16.62
N GLY A 111 -10.10 -11.47 15.50
CA GLY A 111 -10.77 -12.74 15.23
C GLY A 111 -9.81 -13.93 15.16
N GLY A 112 -8.65 -13.77 14.52
CA GLY A 112 -7.61 -14.81 14.45
C GLY A 112 -6.99 -15.12 15.81
N ALA A 113 -6.69 -14.08 16.59
CA ALA A 113 -6.10 -14.20 17.93
C ALA A 113 -7.01 -14.98 18.89
N THR A 114 -8.33 -14.80 18.82
CA THR A 114 -9.28 -15.54 19.69
C THR A 114 -9.36 -17.04 19.38
N LYS A 115 -9.00 -17.45 18.15
CA LYS A 115 -9.00 -18.86 17.72
C LYS A 115 -7.59 -19.49 17.63
N GLY A 116 -6.54 -18.75 17.97
CA GLY A 116 -5.14 -19.20 17.83
C GLY A 116 -4.73 -19.47 16.39
N MET A 117 -5.45 -18.92 15.40
CA MET A 117 -5.13 -19.07 13.99
C MET A 117 -4.14 -17.98 13.57
N ASP A 118 -3.15 -18.34 12.76
CA ASP A 118 -2.23 -17.37 12.17
C ASP A 118 -3.01 -16.47 11.19
N PRO A 119 -3.12 -15.16 11.44
CA PRO A 119 -3.84 -14.26 10.55
C PRO A 119 -3.06 -13.96 9.26
N GLY A 120 -1.76 -14.32 9.16
CA GLY A 120 -0.86 -13.98 8.06
C GLY A 120 -1.40 -14.28 6.65
N PRO A 121 -1.83 -15.52 6.35
CA PRO A 121 -2.40 -15.85 5.03
C PRO A 121 -3.67 -15.03 4.70
N GLY A 122 -4.58 -14.88 5.68
CA GLY A 122 -5.81 -14.11 5.52
C GLY A 122 -5.53 -12.62 5.27
N ILE A 123 -4.58 -12.04 6.02
CA ILE A 123 -4.13 -10.66 5.82
C ILE A 123 -3.51 -10.48 4.44
N THR A 124 -2.70 -11.43 3.98
CA THR A 124 -2.06 -11.36 2.65
C THR A 124 -3.11 -11.32 1.54
N ILE A 125 -4.17 -12.13 1.63
CA ILE A 125 -5.31 -12.06 0.69
C ILE A 125 -6.03 -10.70 0.82
N LEU A 126 -6.31 -10.26 2.04
CA LEU A 126 -6.99 -9.00 2.30
C LEU A 126 -6.22 -7.81 1.68
N THR A 127 -4.90 -7.82 1.77
CA THR A 127 -4.00 -6.82 1.19
C THR A 127 -4.09 -6.75 -0.34
N GLY A 128 -4.44 -7.85 -1.01
CA GLY A 128 -4.65 -7.84 -2.47
C GLY A 128 -5.76 -6.88 -2.92
N LEU A 129 -6.82 -6.72 -2.11
CA LEU A 129 -8.00 -5.92 -2.47
C LEU A 129 -7.73 -4.40 -2.58
N PRO A 130 -7.24 -3.69 -1.54
CA PRO A 130 -6.95 -2.27 -1.66
C PRO A 130 -5.86 -2.00 -2.68
N THR A 131 -4.90 -2.91 -2.83
CA THR A 131 -3.80 -2.81 -3.80
C THR A 131 -4.32 -2.87 -5.24
N PHE A 132 -5.13 -3.88 -5.55
CA PHE A 132 -5.77 -4.03 -6.86
C PHE A 132 -6.64 -2.82 -7.20
N LEU A 133 -7.51 -2.39 -6.26
CA LEU A 133 -8.41 -1.26 -6.47
C LEU A 133 -7.63 0.04 -6.68
N THR A 134 -6.61 0.29 -5.86
CA THR A 134 -5.72 1.44 -6.03
C THR A 134 -5.07 1.41 -7.42
N GLY A 135 -4.57 0.25 -7.87
CA GLY A 135 -4.00 0.09 -9.21
C GLY A 135 -5.01 0.38 -10.33
N ARG A 136 -6.28 -0.01 -10.17
CA ARG A 136 -7.35 0.26 -11.15
C ARG A 136 -7.76 1.74 -11.17
N ILE A 137 -7.94 2.36 -10.02
CA ILE A 137 -8.26 3.78 -9.85
C ILE A 137 -7.16 4.64 -10.50
N MET A 138 -5.90 4.27 -10.25
CA MET A 138 -4.73 4.97 -10.80
C MET A 138 -4.40 4.60 -12.25
N ARG A 139 -5.12 3.63 -12.84
CA ARG A 139 -4.80 3.03 -14.15
C ARG A 139 -3.35 2.52 -14.25
N PHE A 140 -2.77 2.09 -13.12
CA PHE A 140 -1.39 1.64 -13.01
C PHE A 140 -1.32 0.10 -12.94
N ARG A 141 -1.07 -0.52 -14.10
CA ARG A 141 -1.07 -1.99 -14.27
C ARG A 141 -0.16 -2.76 -13.31
N PRO A 142 1.06 -2.31 -12.97
CA PRO A 142 1.93 -3.04 -12.04
C PRO A 142 1.28 -3.28 -10.67
N LEU A 143 0.50 -2.33 -10.17
CA LEU A 143 -0.18 -2.47 -8.87
C LEU A 143 -1.42 -3.36 -8.96
N VAL A 144 -2.09 -3.40 -10.12
CA VAL A 144 -3.16 -4.39 -10.41
C VAL A 144 -2.60 -5.80 -10.34
N LEU A 145 -1.46 -6.05 -11.00
CA LEU A 145 -0.76 -7.33 -10.96
C LEU A 145 -0.29 -7.67 -9.54
N GLY A 146 0.19 -6.68 -8.78
CA GLY A 146 0.54 -6.85 -7.38
C GLY A 146 -0.63 -7.32 -6.52
N GLY A 147 -1.83 -6.74 -6.69
CA GLY A 147 -3.03 -7.20 -5.99
C GLY A 147 -3.43 -8.65 -6.33
N VAL A 148 -3.37 -9.02 -7.61
CA VAL A 148 -3.63 -10.41 -8.04
C VAL A 148 -2.58 -11.38 -7.48
N LEU A 149 -1.32 -10.95 -7.43
CA LEU A 149 -0.23 -11.73 -6.86
C LEU A 149 -0.44 -11.99 -5.36
N PHE A 150 -0.89 -10.98 -4.59
CA PHE A 150 -1.23 -11.15 -3.18
C PHE A 150 -2.34 -12.18 -2.96
N TRP A 151 -3.35 -12.21 -3.82
CA TRP A 151 -4.37 -13.25 -3.77
C TRP A 151 -3.79 -14.63 -4.08
N ALA A 152 -3.04 -14.77 -5.17
CA ALA A 152 -2.44 -16.05 -5.55
C ALA A 152 -1.52 -16.60 -4.46
N ILE A 153 -0.60 -15.77 -3.93
CA ILE A 153 0.33 -16.18 -2.88
C ILE A 153 -0.40 -16.40 -1.55
N GLY A 154 -1.29 -15.49 -1.15
CA GLY A 154 -2.06 -15.62 0.08
C GLY A 154 -2.90 -16.89 0.11
N THR A 155 -3.51 -17.27 -1.02
CA THR A 155 -4.20 -18.56 -1.17
C THR A 155 -3.23 -19.73 -1.08
N ALA A 156 -2.08 -19.67 -1.75
CA ALA A 156 -1.07 -20.72 -1.68
C ALA A 156 -0.55 -20.96 -0.25
N MET A 157 -0.43 -19.89 0.56
CA MET A 157 0.02 -19.98 1.96
C MET A 157 -0.88 -20.85 2.84
N PHE A 158 -2.18 -21.01 2.53
CA PHE A 158 -3.06 -21.91 3.28
C PHE A 158 -2.72 -23.40 3.12
N PHE A 159 -2.01 -23.76 2.04
CA PHE A 159 -1.64 -25.14 1.74
C PHE A 159 -0.19 -25.47 2.14
N VAL A 160 0.54 -24.50 2.69
CA VAL A 160 1.94 -24.64 3.07
C VAL A 160 2.08 -24.60 4.59
N GLN A 161 2.72 -25.61 5.16
CA GLN A 161 2.99 -25.69 6.60
C GLN A 161 4.44 -25.35 6.96
N ASP A 162 5.34 -25.40 5.97
CA ASP A 162 6.75 -25.07 6.17
C ASP A 162 6.95 -23.56 6.39
N ARG A 163 7.50 -23.21 7.55
CA ARG A 163 7.70 -21.82 7.97
C ARG A 163 8.70 -21.06 7.09
N ALA A 164 9.70 -21.74 6.53
CA ALA A 164 10.68 -21.12 5.63
C ALA A 164 10.03 -20.81 4.28
N VAL A 165 9.24 -21.74 3.74
CA VAL A 165 8.49 -21.52 2.51
C VAL A 165 7.46 -20.40 2.68
N LEU A 166 6.74 -20.33 3.80
CA LEU A 166 5.83 -19.22 4.10
C LEU A 166 6.55 -17.86 4.15
N CYS A 167 7.73 -17.80 4.77
CA CYS A 167 8.56 -16.59 4.80
C CYS A 167 8.94 -16.14 3.39
N VAL A 168 9.45 -17.05 2.56
CA VAL A 168 9.83 -16.75 1.18
C VAL A 168 8.64 -16.29 0.36
N LEU A 169 7.50 -16.99 0.43
CA LEU A 169 6.27 -16.62 -0.26
C LEU A 169 5.83 -15.21 0.09
N TYR A 170 5.77 -14.88 1.39
CA TYR A 170 5.38 -13.56 1.85
C TYR A 170 6.36 -12.46 1.39
N CYS A 171 7.67 -12.72 1.50
CA CYS A 171 8.70 -11.79 1.01
C CYS A 171 8.59 -11.56 -0.50
N CYS A 172 8.34 -12.62 -1.29
CA CYS A 172 8.08 -12.51 -2.72
C CYS A 172 6.82 -11.68 -3.01
N ALA A 173 5.73 -11.91 -2.26
CA ALA A 173 4.50 -11.14 -2.40
C ALA A 173 4.75 -9.65 -2.15
N MET A 174 5.47 -9.29 -1.09
CA MET A 174 5.78 -7.89 -0.76
C MET A 174 6.75 -7.26 -1.77
N LEU A 175 7.75 -8.01 -2.23
CA LEU A 175 8.71 -7.52 -3.21
C LEU A 175 8.03 -7.17 -4.53
N PHE A 176 7.29 -8.13 -5.12
CA PHE A 176 6.67 -7.95 -6.43
C PHE A 176 5.32 -7.23 -6.36
N GLY A 177 4.63 -7.28 -5.22
CA GLY A 177 3.33 -6.63 -5.02
C GLY A 177 3.43 -5.18 -4.59
N TYR A 178 4.42 -4.82 -3.76
CA TYR A 178 4.58 -3.47 -3.21
C TYR A 178 5.86 -2.78 -3.68
N ILE A 179 7.03 -3.40 -3.50
CA ILE A 179 8.31 -2.71 -3.73
C ILE A 179 8.51 -2.41 -5.22
N VAL A 180 8.32 -3.40 -6.09
CA VAL A 180 8.49 -3.22 -7.54
C VAL A 180 7.48 -2.21 -8.10
N PRO A 181 6.16 -2.34 -7.88
CA PRO A 181 5.20 -1.34 -8.31
C PRO A 181 5.45 0.04 -7.69
N GLY A 182 5.82 0.09 -6.40
CA GLY A 182 6.15 1.32 -5.69
C GLY A 182 7.38 2.03 -6.27
N ALA A 183 8.44 1.29 -6.63
CA ALA A 183 9.63 1.86 -7.26
C ALA A 183 9.34 2.36 -8.68
N MET A 184 8.55 1.61 -9.45
CA MET A 184 8.11 2.03 -10.78
C MET A 184 7.24 3.29 -10.70
N LEU A 185 6.34 3.35 -9.73
CA LEU A 185 5.49 4.51 -9.49
C LEU A 185 6.32 5.73 -9.06
N LYS A 186 7.28 5.55 -8.15
CA LYS A 186 8.19 6.62 -7.74
C LYS A 186 8.96 7.22 -8.93
N ARG A 187 9.42 6.39 -9.87
CA ARG A 187 10.08 6.88 -11.10
C ARG A 187 9.15 7.74 -11.96
N GLN A 188 7.87 7.38 -12.05
CA GLN A 188 6.88 8.20 -12.75
C GLN A 188 6.62 9.52 -12.01
N GLU A 189 6.55 9.50 -10.68
CA GLU A 189 6.38 10.69 -9.85
C GLU A 189 7.59 11.64 -9.94
N ASP A 190 8.81 11.12 -9.94
CA ASP A 190 10.04 11.91 -10.02
C ASP A 190 10.23 12.52 -11.43
N GLY A 191 9.86 11.80 -12.50
CA GLY A 191 9.89 12.32 -13.87
C GLY A 191 8.87 13.43 -14.16
N LEU A 192 7.87 13.62 -13.30
CA LEU A 192 6.87 14.68 -13.38
C LEU A 192 7.27 15.95 -12.59
N ARG A 193 8.40 15.94 -11.88
CA ARG A 193 8.91 17.13 -11.19
C ARG A 193 9.74 17.95 -12.18
N PRO A 194 9.34 19.19 -12.51
CA PRO A 194 10.24 20.08 -13.22
C PRO A 194 11.49 20.30 -12.35
N ALA A 195 12.67 20.24 -12.99
CA ALA A 195 13.95 20.52 -12.37
C ALA A 195 14.02 21.94 -11.80
#